data_AF-A0A7K1V4J5-F1
#
_entry.id   AF-A0A7K1V4J5-F1
#
_cell.length_a   1.000
_cell.length_b   1.000
_cell.length_c   1.000
_cell.angle_alpha   90.00
_cell.angle_beta   90.00
_cell.angle_gamma   90.00
#
_symmetry.space_group_name_H-M   'P 1'
#
loop_
_entity.id
_entity.type
_entity.pdbx_description
1 polymer ?
#
loop_
_entity_poly.entity_id
_entity_poly.type
_entity_poly.pdbx_seq_one_letter_code
_entity_poly.pdbx_strand_id
1 'polypeptide(L)'
;MIITNDMPDIPQYMFDLVSVGDELGKVSEIIRFSPKGLTKQEDDALYGIAFHRGKDVFDPPLSPAAAKSALVARPDVLEHFRDTFPFIDLPM
;
A
#
# COMPACT_ATOMS: atom_id res chain seq x y z
N MET A 1 28.67 -31.47 11.27
CA MET A 1 27.73 -31.13 10.18
C MET A 1 27.47 -29.64 10.28
N ILE A 2 28.07 -28.84 9.40
CA ILE A 2 27.79 -27.39 9.34
C ILE A 2 26.50 -27.26 8.53
N ILE A 3 25.45 -26.71 9.15
CA ILE A 3 24.24 -26.34 8.44
C ILE A 3 24.61 -25.10 7.61
N THR A 4 24.90 -25.29 6.33
CA THR A 4 24.99 -24.18 5.38
C THR A 4 23.55 -23.75 5.10
N ASN A 5 23.05 -22.81 5.89
CA ASN A 5 21.88 -22.06 5.50
C ASN A 5 22.31 -21.23 4.29
N ASP A 6 21.88 -21.58 3.08
CA ASP A 6 22.00 -20.69 1.93
C ASP A 6 21.26 -19.40 2.32
N MET A 7 22.02 -18.38 2.75
CA MET A 7 21.43 -17.07 2.92
C MET A 7 20.99 -16.63 1.54
N PRO A 8 19.69 -16.38 1.31
CA PRO A 8 19.26 -15.84 0.04
C PRO A 8 20.04 -14.55 -0.20
N ASP A 9 20.56 -14.37 -1.41
CA ASP A 9 21.23 -13.14 -1.82
C ASP A 9 20.28 -11.97 -1.58
N ILE A 10 20.53 -11.21 -0.53
CA ILE A 10 19.73 -10.05 -0.17
C ILE A 10 19.99 -8.99 -1.24
N PRO A 11 18.96 -8.50 -1.95
CA PRO A 11 19.15 -7.49 -2.97
C PRO A 11 19.78 -6.22 -2.39
N GLN A 12 20.74 -5.62 -3.11
CA GLN A 12 21.49 -4.44 -2.65
C GLN A 12 20.58 -3.28 -2.20
N TYR A 13 19.45 -3.08 -2.88
CA TYR A 13 18.49 -2.02 -2.56
C TYR A 13 17.93 -2.14 -1.14
N MET A 14 17.96 -3.33 -0.51
CA MET A 14 17.54 -3.51 0.88
C MET A 14 18.45 -2.76 1.85
N PHE A 15 19.76 -2.73 1.59
CA PHE A 15 20.70 -1.94 2.38
C PHE A 15 20.54 -0.43 2.13
N ASP A 16 20.26 -0.06 0.88
CA ASP A 16 19.97 1.32 0.51
C ASP A 16 18.72 1.83 1.26
N LEU A 17 17.66 1.00 1.33
CA LEU A 17 16.42 1.31 2.08
C LEU A 17 16.66 1.52 3.58
N VAL A 18 17.47 0.67 4.21
CA VAL A 18 17.82 0.81 5.65
C VAL A 18 18.57 2.13 5.89
N SER A 19 19.31 2.62 4.88
CA SER A 19 20.13 3.83 4.98
C SER A 19 19.35 5.12 4.72
N VAL A 20 18.07 5.06 4.33
CA VAL A 20 17.24 6.24 4.01
C VAL A 20 16.95 7.13 5.21
N GLY A 21 16.88 6.56 6.43
CA GLY A 21 16.43 7.30 7.60
C GLY A 21 15.02 7.87 7.43
N ASP A 22 14.80 9.12 7.84
CA ASP A 22 13.48 9.78 7.84
C ASP A 22 13.08 10.40 6.48
N GLU A 23 13.91 10.26 5.44
CA GLU A 23 13.67 10.88 4.13
C GLU A 23 12.82 10.00 3.21
N LEU A 24 11.52 9.90 3.49
CA LEU A 24 10.57 9.06 2.74
C LEU A 24 10.58 9.29 1.22
N GLY A 25 10.93 10.49 0.74
CA GLY A 25 11.07 10.80 -0.68
C GLY A 25 12.14 9.94 -1.39
N LYS A 26 13.23 9.59 -0.69
CA LYS A 26 14.35 8.80 -1.24
C LYS A 26 14.02 7.33 -1.42
N VAL A 27 13.00 6.81 -0.73
CA VAL A 27 12.52 5.44 -0.93
C VAL A 27 12.15 5.23 -2.40
N SER A 28 11.39 6.18 -2.99
CA SER A 28 10.95 6.12 -4.39
C SER A 28 12.10 6.15 -5.39
N GLU A 29 13.23 6.77 -5.04
CA GLU A 29 14.45 6.83 -5.85
C GLU A 29 15.22 5.50 -5.83
N ILE A 30 15.21 4.81 -4.68
CA ILE A 30 15.87 3.51 -4.48
C ILE A 30 15.09 2.39 -5.14
N ILE A 31 13.77 2.31 -4.87
CA ILE A 31 12.94 1.26 -5.46
C ILE A 31 12.60 1.55 -6.93
N ARG A 32 12.82 2.80 -7.40
CA ARG A 32 12.46 3.31 -8.73
C ARG A 32 11.03 2.97 -9.16
N PHE A 33 10.19 2.73 -8.17
CA PHE A 33 8.80 2.36 -8.30
C PHE A 33 8.00 3.40 -7.56
N SER A 34 7.20 4.13 -8.31
CA SER A 34 6.18 5.02 -7.78
C SER A 34 4.87 4.54 -8.38
N PRO A 35 3.84 4.24 -7.57
CA PRO A 35 2.52 3.94 -8.10
C PRO A 35 1.96 5.22 -8.75
N LYS A 36 2.34 5.44 -10.00
CA LYS A 36 1.76 6.46 -10.88
C LYS A 36 0.66 5.77 -11.67
N GLY A 37 -0.52 6.37 -11.72
CA GLY A 37 -1.63 5.87 -12.56
C GLY A 37 -3.00 5.89 -11.90
N LEU A 38 -3.09 6.12 -10.60
CA LEU A 38 -4.38 6.29 -9.93
C LEU A 38 -4.96 7.68 -10.21
N THR A 39 -6.23 7.71 -10.59
CA THR A 39 -7.03 8.93 -10.51
C THR A 39 -7.29 9.28 -9.04
N LYS A 40 -7.57 10.54 -8.75
CA LYS A 40 -7.94 10.98 -7.40
C LYS A 40 -9.11 10.17 -6.81
N GLN A 41 -10.09 9.80 -7.62
CA GLN A 41 -11.24 9.03 -7.15
C GLN A 41 -10.86 7.59 -6.76
N GLU A 42 -9.92 6.98 -7.47
CA GLU A 42 -9.42 5.65 -7.14
C GLU A 42 -8.56 5.71 -5.87
N ASP A 43 -7.73 6.75 -5.73
CA ASP A 43 -6.95 6.99 -4.51
C ASP A 43 -7.86 7.19 -3.29
N ASP A 44 -8.87 8.08 -3.40
CA ASP A 44 -9.88 8.31 -2.36
C ASP A 44 -10.65 7.01 -2.00
N ALA A 45 -10.91 6.14 -2.98
CA ALA A 45 -11.53 4.83 -2.76
C ALA A 45 -10.63 3.85 -2.00
N LEU A 46 -9.30 3.88 -2.21
CA LEU A 46 -8.34 3.08 -1.43
C LEU A 46 -8.35 3.47 0.06
N TYR A 47 -8.46 4.77 0.37
CA TYR A 47 -8.71 5.21 1.76
C TYR A 47 -10.04 4.65 2.29
N GLY A 48 -11.07 4.59 1.43
CA GLY A 48 -12.35 3.97 1.78
C GLY A 48 -12.20 2.51 2.19
N ILE A 49 -11.36 1.74 1.49
CA ILE A 49 -11.05 0.34 1.85
C ILE A 49 -10.35 0.27 3.21
N ALA A 50 -9.39 1.15 3.48
CA ALA A 50 -8.69 1.19 4.76
C ALA A 50 -9.66 1.46 5.93
N PHE A 51 -10.53 2.46 5.79
CA PHE A 51 -11.53 2.77 6.82
C PHE A 51 -12.61 1.69 6.96
N HIS A 52 -13.01 1.05 5.86
CA HIS A 52 -13.94 -0.08 5.90
C HIS A 52 -13.37 -1.22 6.74
N ARG A 53 -12.05 -1.45 6.65
CA ARG A 53 -11.30 -2.43 7.45
C ARG A 53 -11.02 -1.99 8.89
N GLY A 54 -11.56 -0.85 9.33
CA GLY A 54 -11.32 -0.31 10.66
C GLY A 54 -9.85 0.06 10.92
N LYS A 55 -9.07 0.38 9.88
CA LYS A 55 -7.69 0.83 10.03
C LYS A 55 -7.65 2.34 10.31
N ASP A 56 -6.82 2.70 11.27
CA ASP A 56 -6.48 4.10 11.51
C ASP A 56 -5.47 4.55 10.45
N VAL A 57 -5.85 5.55 9.67
CA VAL A 57 -5.02 6.10 8.60
C VAL A 57 -4.47 7.43 9.09
N PHE A 58 -3.15 7.55 9.10
CA PHE A 58 -2.49 8.77 9.56
C PHE A 58 -2.70 9.90 8.54
N ASP A 59 -3.25 11.03 9.01
CA ASP A 59 -3.49 12.26 8.27
C ASP A 59 -4.06 12.06 6.85
N PRO A 60 -5.26 11.46 6.73
CA PRO A 60 -5.87 11.19 5.43
C PRO A 60 -6.26 12.50 4.74
N PRO A 61 -6.12 12.61 3.40
CA PRO A 61 -6.45 13.82 2.66
C PRO A 61 -7.96 14.11 2.59
N LEU A 62 -8.79 13.20 3.13
CA LEU A 62 -10.23 13.28 3.15
C LEU A 62 -10.81 12.59 4.40
N SER A 63 -12.06 12.94 4.75
CA SER A 63 -12.73 12.35 5.90
C SER A 63 -13.11 10.87 5.66
N PRO A 64 -13.26 10.05 6.72
CA PRO A 64 -13.71 8.66 6.58
C PRO A 64 -15.06 8.52 5.86
N ALA A 65 -15.97 9.47 6.04
CA ALA A 65 -17.25 9.48 5.34
C ALA A 65 -17.09 9.74 3.83
N ALA A 66 -16.25 10.70 3.45
CA ALA A 66 -15.95 10.99 2.06
C ALA A 66 -15.24 9.81 1.38
N ALA A 67 -14.29 9.18 2.06
CA ALA A 67 -13.57 8.00 1.57
C ALA A 67 -14.51 6.80 1.35
N LYS A 68 -15.43 6.55 2.29
CA LYS A 68 -16.46 5.51 2.11
C LYS A 68 -17.38 5.81 0.92
N SER A 69 -17.76 7.08 0.76
CA SER A 69 -18.55 7.51 -0.41
C SER A 69 -17.79 7.30 -1.73
N ALA A 70 -16.49 7.57 -1.76
CA ALA A 70 -15.63 7.34 -2.92
C ALA A 70 -15.55 5.83 -3.26
N LEU A 71 -15.41 4.97 -2.25
CA LEU A 71 -15.42 3.52 -2.45
C LEU A 71 -16.75 3.01 -3.03
N VAL A 72 -17.88 3.53 -2.55
CA VAL A 72 -19.21 3.18 -3.10
C VAL A 72 -19.34 3.62 -4.57
N ALA A 73 -18.74 4.77 -4.94
CA ALA A 73 -18.75 5.26 -6.31
C ALA A 73 -17.81 4.48 -7.25
N ARG A 74 -16.84 3.74 -6.72
CA ARG A 74 -15.82 2.98 -7.46
C ARG A 74 -15.78 1.51 -7.02
N PRO A 75 -16.85 0.72 -7.29
CA PRO A 75 -16.86 -0.70 -6.95
C PRO A 75 -15.77 -1.50 -7.68
N ASP A 76 -15.34 -1.02 -8.84
CA ASP A 76 -14.24 -1.58 -9.63
C ASP A 76 -12.90 -1.57 -8.86
N VAL A 77 -12.65 -0.53 -8.05
CA VAL A 77 -11.44 -0.46 -7.19
C VAL A 77 -11.49 -1.54 -6.11
N LEU A 78 -12.68 -1.80 -5.55
CA LEU A 78 -12.86 -2.85 -4.55
C LEU A 78 -12.68 -4.24 -5.14
N GLU A 79 -13.19 -4.48 -6.36
CA GLU A 79 -12.98 -5.73 -7.10
C GLU A 79 -11.50 -5.95 -7.39
N HIS A 80 -10.83 -4.94 -7.96
CA HIS A 80 -9.41 -5.04 -8.27
C HIS A 80 -8.54 -5.24 -7.03
N PHE A 81 -8.90 -4.61 -5.90
CA PHE A 81 -8.23 -4.81 -4.63
C PHE A 81 -8.37 -6.27 -4.14
N ARG A 82 -9.55 -6.88 -4.25
CA ARG A 82 -9.77 -8.29 -3.88
C ARG A 82 -8.96 -9.25 -4.74
N ASP A 83 -8.91 -8.99 -6.05
CA ASP A 83 -8.15 -9.82 -7.00
C ASP A 83 -6.64 -9.73 -6.74
N THR A 84 -6.15 -8.54 -6.42
CA THR A 84 -4.72 -8.28 -6.20
C THR A 84 -4.27 -8.76 -4.82
N PHE A 85 -5.12 -8.59 -3.80
CA PHE A 85 -4.83 -8.94 -2.41
C PHE A 85 -5.84 -9.95 -1.85
N PRO A 86 -5.91 -11.18 -2.39
CA PRO A 86 -6.91 -12.16 -1.99
C PRO A 86 -6.73 -12.67 -0.55
N PHE A 87 -5.60 -12.34 0.07
CA PHE A 87 -5.26 -12.67 1.45
C PHE A 87 -5.67 -11.58 2.47
N ILE A 88 -6.21 -10.45 2.01
CA ILE A 88 -6.68 -9.38 2.89
C ILE A 88 -8.19 -9.56 3.12
N ASP A 89 -8.55 -9.85 4.37
CA ASP A 89 -9.97 -9.88 4.77
C ASP A 89 -10.59 -8.48 4.69
N LEU A 90 -11.75 -8.43 4.05
CA LEU A 90 -12.64 -7.28 4.01
C LEU A 90 -13.87 -7.60 4.87
N PRO A 91 -14.22 -6.76 5.86
CA PRO A 91 -15.44 -6.99 6.62
C PRO A 91 -16.66 -6.96 5.68
N MET A 92 -17.55 -7.94 5.84
CA MET A 92 -18.84 -8.00 5.14
C MET A 92 -19.75 -6.84 5.53
#